data_AF-A0A4Q3S2X2-F1
#
_entry.id   AF-A0A4Q3S2X2-F1
#
_cell.length_a   1.000
_cell.length_b   1.000
_cell.length_c   1.000
_cell.angle_alpha   90.00
_cell.angle_beta   90.00
_cell.angle_gamma   90.00
#
_symmetry.space_group_name_H-M   'P 1'
#
loop_
_entity.id
_entity.type
_entity.pdbx_description
1 polymer ?
#
loop_
_entity_poly.entity_id
_entity_poly.type
_entity_poly.pdbx_seq_one_letter_code
_entity_poly.pdbx_strand_id
1 'polypeptide(L)'
;MKKICFNIFFGMLISVSSSAQSLWPAVTNTAKPWTRWWWMGSAVDATNLTTNLNSYAAAGLGGVEIVPIYGTKGYESAYIKYLSPQWMQMLDTTISIANKFGMGVDMAVGTGWPVGGPQVKVQDAASKLHIQQYKLNGGNVLSEKIIINDPKQQAAILQAMVAYGSNGEIIEITDKAV
;
A
#
# COMPACT_ATOMS: atom_id res chain seq x y z
N MET A 1 82.25 -29.95 31.88
CA MET A 1 81.46 -29.70 30.65
C MET A 1 80.08 -30.33 30.80
N LYS A 2 79.06 -29.54 30.45
CA LYS A 2 77.60 -29.77 30.43
C LYS A 2 77.14 -31.20 30.12
N LYS A 3 76.08 -31.67 30.79
CA LYS A 3 74.77 -31.97 30.15
C LYS A 3 73.64 -31.73 31.15
N ILE A 4 72.91 -30.63 30.96
CA ILE A 4 71.64 -30.33 31.63
C ILE A 4 70.55 -30.95 30.75
N CYS A 5 69.82 -31.92 31.29
CA CYS A 5 68.65 -32.50 30.64
C CYS A 5 67.46 -31.55 30.81
N PHE A 6 67.11 -30.84 29.74
CA PHE A 6 65.93 -29.98 29.68
C PHE A 6 64.72 -30.86 29.34
N ASN A 7 63.84 -31.11 30.32
CA ASN A 7 62.58 -31.80 30.09
C ASN A 7 61.65 -30.87 29.30
N ILE A 8 61.45 -31.18 28.01
CA ILE A 8 60.48 -30.50 27.16
C ILE A 8 59.10 -31.06 27.51
N PHE A 9 58.32 -30.28 28.26
CA PHE A 9 56.90 -30.56 28.47
C PHE A 9 56.13 -30.09 27.23
N PHE A 10 55.83 -31.02 26.32
CA PHE A 10 55.00 -30.73 25.14
C PHE A 10 53.54 -30.60 25.60
N GLY A 11 53.13 -29.37 25.89
CA GLY A 11 51.73 -29.05 26.18
C GLY A 11 50.87 -29.28 24.94
N MET A 12 50.04 -30.32 24.98
CA MET A 12 49.01 -30.58 23.98
C MET A 12 47.99 -29.43 24.03
N LEU A 13 48.08 -28.49 23.09
CA LEU A 13 47.05 -27.49 22.84
C LEU A 13 45.82 -28.23 22.31
N ILE A 14 44.88 -28.51 23.21
CA ILE A 14 43.53 -28.94 22.84
C ILE A 14 42.88 -27.69 22.22
N SER A 15 42.82 -27.65 20.89
CA SER A 15 41.98 -26.72 20.16
C SER A 15 40.52 -27.07 20.49
N VAL A 16 39.98 -26.44 21.54
CA VAL A 16 38.55 -26.44 21.77
C VAL A 16 37.94 -25.67 20.61
N SER A 17 37.36 -26.39 19.66
CA SER A 17 36.46 -25.80 18.67
C SER A 17 35.27 -25.23 19.43
N SER A 18 35.36 -23.96 19.82
CA SER A 18 34.22 -23.19 20.31
C SER A 18 33.16 -23.25 19.22
N SER A 19 32.12 -24.05 19.44
CA SER A 19 30.91 -24.06 18.63
C SER A 19 30.06 -22.85 19.05
N ALA A 20 30.65 -21.66 18.98
CA ALA A 20 29.93 -20.41 19.17
C ALA A 20 29.27 -20.06 17.83
N GLN A 21 27.94 -20.09 17.81
CA GLN A 21 26.99 -19.89 16.69
C GLN A 21 26.78 -21.12 15.79
N SER A 22 25.57 -21.68 15.68
CA SER A 22 24.31 -20.97 15.47
C SER A 22 23.24 -21.21 16.57
N LEU A 23 23.07 -20.24 17.46
CA LEU A 23 21.83 -20.08 18.24
C LEU A 23 20.61 -19.73 17.36
N TRP A 24 20.87 -19.37 16.09
CA TRP A 24 19.84 -18.98 15.13
C TRP A 24 19.28 -20.20 14.38
N PRO A 25 17.95 -20.29 14.21
CA PRO A 25 17.34 -21.34 13.40
C PRO A 25 17.79 -21.22 11.93
N ALA A 26 17.67 -22.32 11.19
CA ALA A 26 17.89 -22.30 9.75
C ALA A 26 17.00 -21.24 9.08
N VAL A 27 17.58 -20.43 8.19
CA VAL A 27 16.83 -19.41 7.46
C VAL A 27 15.86 -20.09 6.50
N THR A 28 14.56 -19.93 6.77
CA THR A 28 13.48 -20.31 5.86
C THR A 28 13.09 -19.12 4.99
N ASN A 29 12.34 -19.36 3.90
CA ASN A 29 11.83 -18.26 3.07
C ASN A 29 10.93 -17.28 3.85
N THR A 30 10.21 -17.76 4.87
CA THR A 30 9.39 -16.92 5.76
C THR A 30 10.21 -16.04 6.71
N ALA A 31 11.50 -16.33 6.90
CA ALA A 31 12.40 -15.50 7.70
C ALA A 31 13.11 -14.40 6.88
N LYS A 32 12.98 -14.42 5.54
CA LYS A 32 13.60 -13.43 4.66
C LYS A 32 12.73 -12.16 4.58
N PRO A 33 13.34 -10.96 4.59
CA PRO A 33 12.60 -9.72 4.45
C PRO A 33 12.04 -9.55 3.03
N TRP A 34 10.99 -8.76 2.91
CA TRP A 34 10.37 -8.39 1.63
C TRP A 34 10.54 -6.89 1.37
N THR A 35 10.33 -6.48 0.12
CA THR A 35 10.36 -5.06 -0.25
C THR A 35 9.06 -4.63 -0.94
N ARG A 36 8.65 -3.39 -0.70
CA ARG A 36 7.56 -2.74 -1.43
C ARG A 36 8.11 -2.17 -2.73
N TRP A 37 7.60 -2.64 -3.86
CA TRP A 37 8.16 -2.37 -5.17
C TRP A 37 7.21 -1.56 -6.04
N TRP A 38 7.53 -0.29 -6.20
CA TRP A 38 6.68 0.65 -6.94
C TRP A 38 6.91 0.56 -8.44
N TRP A 39 5.83 0.32 -9.18
CA TRP A 39 5.82 0.34 -10.63
C TRP A 39 5.29 1.69 -11.10
N MET A 40 6.19 2.66 -11.23
CA MET A 40 5.87 4.04 -11.62
C MET A 40 5.28 4.08 -13.03
N GLY A 41 4.00 4.46 -13.16
CA GLY A 41 3.28 4.45 -14.43
C GLY A 41 3.20 3.07 -15.08
N SER A 42 3.45 2.02 -14.29
CA SER A 42 3.72 0.66 -14.77
C SER A 42 4.74 0.60 -15.93
N ALA A 43 5.72 1.51 -15.95
CA ALA A 43 6.79 1.54 -16.94
C ALA A 43 7.83 0.43 -16.66
N VAL A 44 7.41 -0.82 -16.84
CA VAL A 44 8.24 -2.01 -16.60
C VAL A 44 8.36 -2.84 -17.86
N ASP A 45 9.46 -3.58 -17.98
CA ASP A 45 9.70 -4.54 -19.05
C ASP A 45 10.36 -5.81 -18.50
N ALA A 46 10.23 -6.92 -19.24
CA ALA A 46 10.72 -8.23 -18.80
C ALA A 46 12.23 -8.25 -18.50
N THR A 47 13.04 -7.50 -19.24
CA THR A 47 14.50 -7.47 -19.06
C THR A 47 14.88 -6.83 -17.73
N ASN A 48 14.29 -5.67 -17.44
CA ASN A 48 14.54 -4.95 -16.20
C ASN A 48 13.91 -5.66 -15.00
N LEU A 49 12.72 -6.27 -15.15
CA LEU A 49 12.11 -7.10 -14.11
C LEU A 49 13.01 -8.29 -13.73
N THR A 50 13.59 -8.97 -14.72
CA THR A 50 14.53 -10.08 -14.49
C THR A 50 15.77 -9.63 -13.74
N THR A 51 16.37 -8.52 -14.19
CA THR A 51 17.59 -7.97 -13.58
C THR A 51 17.36 -7.56 -12.13
N ASN A 52 16.24 -6.91 -11.85
CA ASN A 52 15.89 -6.46 -10.51
C ASN A 52 15.62 -7.64 -9.57
N LEU A 53 14.80 -8.62 -9.98
CA LEU A 53 14.50 -9.80 -9.15
C LEU A 53 15.75 -10.63 -8.85
N ASN A 54 16.64 -10.80 -9.83
CA ASN A 54 17.92 -11.47 -9.60
C ASN A 54 18.76 -10.72 -8.54
N SER A 55 18.80 -9.39 -8.63
CA SER A 55 19.53 -8.55 -7.67
C SER A 55 18.90 -8.63 -6.27
N TYR A 56 17.57 -8.66 -6.18
CA TYR A 56 16.83 -8.80 -4.92
C TYR A 56 17.05 -10.17 -4.27
N ALA A 57 17.00 -11.25 -5.05
CA ALA A 57 17.30 -12.59 -4.58
C ALA A 57 18.75 -12.70 -4.07
N ALA A 58 19.71 -12.15 -4.81
CA ALA A 58 21.12 -12.13 -4.43
C ALA A 58 21.37 -11.31 -3.15
N ALA A 59 20.59 -10.24 -2.93
CA ALA A 59 20.62 -9.46 -1.69
C ALA A 59 19.92 -10.14 -0.49
N GLY A 60 19.29 -11.29 -0.70
CA GLY A 60 18.63 -12.08 0.36
C GLY A 60 17.16 -11.75 0.59
N LEU A 61 16.51 -10.99 -0.30
CA LEU A 61 15.07 -10.75 -0.20
C LEU A 61 14.27 -12.03 -0.46
N GLY A 62 13.21 -12.22 0.33
CA GLY A 62 12.27 -13.33 0.23
C GLY A 62 11.07 -13.06 -0.65
N GLY A 63 10.86 -11.82 -1.07
CA GLY A 63 9.75 -11.46 -1.94
C GLY A 63 9.60 -9.96 -2.18
N VAL A 64 8.63 -9.64 -3.02
CA VAL A 64 8.27 -8.28 -3.44
C VAL A 64 6.76 -8.08 -3.32
N GLU A 65 6.34 -6.88 -2.91
CA GLU A 65 4.96 -6.43 -2.99
C GLU A 65 4.85 -5.41 -4.13
N ILE A 66 4.20 -5.76 -5.23
CA ILE A 66 4.03 -4.87 -6.39
C ILE A 66 3.00 -3.79 -6.05
N VAL A 67 3.36 -2.53 -6.29
CA VAL A 67 2.46 -1.38 -6.14
C VAL A 67 2.46 -0.57 -7.43
N PRO A 68 1.46 -0.77 -8.31
CA PRO A 68 1.26 0.10 -9.46
C PRO A 68 0.89 1.49 -8.94
N ILE A 69 1.62 2.51 -9.40
CA ILE A 69 1.44 3.89 -8.92
C ILE A 69 1.60 4.88 -10.07
N TYR A 70 1.30 6.16 -9.83
CA TYR A 70 1.44 7.22 -10.82
C TYR A 70 2.83 7.23 -11.49
N GLY A 71 2.87 7.75 -12.71
CA GLY A 71 4.09 7.80 -13.52
C GLY A 71 5.10 8.87 -13.11
N THR A 72 6.31 8.73 -13.64
CA THR A 72 7.39 9.71 -13.50
C THR A 72 7.43 10.60 -14.73
N LYS A 73 7.31 11.92 -14.55
CA LYS A 73 7.33 12.90 -15.65
C LYS A 73 8.50 12.65 -16.62
N GLY A 74 8.20 12.60 -17.92
CA GLY A 74 9.17 12.35 -18.99
C GLY A 74 9.27 10.89 -19.43
N TYR A 75 8.56 9.96 -18.78
CA TYR A 75 8.52 8.54 -19.12
C TYR A 75 7.17 8.09 -19.68
N GLU A 76 6.31 9.03 -20.08
CA GLU A 76 4.93 8.76 -20.50
C GLU A 76 4.83 7.76 -21.67
N SER A 77 5.82 7.75 -22.56
CA SER A 77 5.89 6.81 -23.69
C SER A 77 6.13 5.35 -23.28
N ALA A 78 6.63 5.11 -22.06
CA ALA A 78 6.89 3.78 -21.53
C ALA A 78 5.75 3.23 -20.65
N TYR A 79 4.72 4.03 -20.38
CA TYR A 79 3.65 3.63 -19.47
C TYR A 79 2.82 2.50 -20.04
N ILE A 80 2.51 1.54 -19.18
CA ILE A 80 1.62 0.43 -19.49
C ILE A 80 0.31 0.65 -18.74
N LYS A 81 -0.82 0.53 -19.44
CA LYS A 81 -2.13 0.67 -18.80
C LYS A 81 -2.34 -0.45 -17.79
N TYR A 82 -2.63 -0.10 -16.54
CA TYR A 82 -2.94 -1.06 -15.47
C TYR A 82 -4.07 -2.02 -15.88
N LEU A 83 -3.91 -3.32 -15.59
CA LEU A 83 -4.80 -4.41 -15.99
C LEU A 83 -5.00 -4.62 -17.50
N SER A 84 -4.20 -3.96 -18.36
CA SER A 84 -4.16 -4.31 -19.79
C SER A 84 -3.52 -5.69 -20.00
N PRO A 85 -3.73 -6.34 -21.16
CA PRO A 85 -3.06 -7.60 -21.48
C PRO A 85 -1.53 -7.55 -21.33
N GLN A 86 -0.91 -6.43 -21.74
CA GLN A 86 0.53 -6.22 -21.58
C GLN A 86 0.94 -6.14 -20.10
N TRP A 87 0.15 -5.45 -19.27
CA TRP A 87 0.41 -5.38 -17.83
C TRP A 87 0.30 -6.76 -17.16
N MET A 88 -0.72 -7.54 -17.54
CA MET A 88 -0.89 -8.91 -17.05
C MET A 88 0.29 -9.80 -17.44
N GLN A 89 0.85 -9.62 -18.64
CA GLN A 89 2.06 -10.32 -19.07
C GLN A 89 3.29 -9.96 -18.20
N MET A 90 3.44 -8.68 -17.82
CA MET A 90 4.53 -8.26 -16.93
C MET A 90 4.38 -8.83 -15.52
N LEU A 91 3.14 -8.90 -15.01
CA LEU A 91 2.85 -9.58 -13.74
C LEU A 91 3.21 -11.07 -13.82
N ASP A 92 2.75 -11.79 -14.86
CA ASP A 92 3.05 -13.21 -15.06
C ASP A 92 4.56 -13.48 -15.18
N THR A 93 5.26 -12.61 -15.91
CA THR A 93 6.72 -12.65 -16.03
C THR A 93 7.39 -12.50 -14.67
N THR A 94 6.93 -11.53 -13.87
CA THR A 94 7.46 -11.26 -12.52
C THR A 94 7.29 -12.45 -11.59
N ILE A 95 6.09 -13.05 -11.57
CA ILE A 95 5.79 -14.25 -10.78
C ILE A 95 6.66 -15.43 -11.23
N SER A 96 6.76 -15.65 -12.55
CA SER A 96 7.56 -16.73 -13.13
C SER A 96 9.04 -16.63 -12.76
N ILE A 97 9.61 -15.42 -12.76
CA ILE A 97 11.00 -15.19 -12.38
C ILE A 97 11.19 -15.33 -10.86
N ALA A 98 10.33 -14.70 -10.06
CA ALA A 98 10.40 -14.77 -8.59
C ALA A 98 10.34 -16.23 -8.09
N ASN A 99 9.46 -17.05 -8.67
CA ASN A 99 9.36 -18.47 -8.37
C ASN A 99 10.67 -19.24 -8.60
N LYS A 100 11.44 -18.91 -9.64
CA LYS A 100 12.76 -19.54 -9.90
C LYS A 100 13.77 -19.25 -8.81
N PHE A 101 13.63 -18.12 -8.11
CA PHE A 101 14.48 -17.73 -6.98
C PHE A 101 13.89 -18.12 -5.61
N GLY A 102 12.74 -18.79 -5.58
CA GLY A 102 12.02 -19.09 -4.33
C GLY A 102 11.53 -17.83 -3.61
N MET A 103 11.34 -16.73 -4.34
CA MET A 103 10.78 -15.49 -3.82
C MET A 103 9.26 -15.49 -3.94
N GLY A 104 8.56 -14.93 -2.96
CA GLY A 104 7.15 -14.64 -3.04
C GLY A 104 6.85 -13.34 -3.80
N VAL A 105 5.63 -13.24 -4.33
CA VAL A 105 5.10 -12.03 -4.95
C VAL A 105 3.74 -11.74 -4.34
N ASP A 106 3.57 -10.53 -3.84
CA ASP A 106 2.29 -9.99 -3.39
C ASP A 106 1.97 -8.72 -4.19
N MET A 107 0.74 -8.22 -4.07
CA MET A 107 0.29 -7.04 -4.78
C MET A 107 -0.65 -6.19 -3.92
N ALA A 108 -0.45 -4.88 -3.97
CA ALA A 108 -1.35 -3.94 -3.31
C ALA A 108 -2.78 -4.02 -3.87
N VAL A 109 -3.76 -3.61 -3.06
CA VAL A 109 -5.17 -3.55 -3.47
C VAL A 109 -5.37 -2.36 -4.43
N GLY A 110 -5.24 -2.63 -5.73
CA GLY A 110 -5.44 -1.62 -6.79
C GLY A 110 -4.20 -0.77 -7.06
N THR A 111 -4.41 0.48 -7.50
CA THR A 111 -3.34 1.42 -7.86
C THR A 111 -3.09 2.43 -6.76
N GLY A 112 -2.03 2.25 -5.97
CA GLY A 112 -1.65 3.17 -4.91
C GLY A 112 -2.79 3.45 -3.89
N TRP A 113 -2.90 4.70 -3.46
CA TRP A 113 -3.89 5.15 -2.49
C TRP A 113 -4.64 6.40 -3.01
N PRO A 114 -5.95 6.56 -2.73
CA PRO A 114 -6.85 5.65 -2.02
C PRO A 114 -7.26 4.42 -2.87
N VAL A 115 -7.67 3.35 -2.19
CA VAL A 115 -8.21 2.14 -2.87
C VAL A 115 -9.51 2.47 -3.58
N GLY A 116 -9.63 2.06 -4.84
CA GLY A 116 -10.81 2.29 -5.66
C GLY A 116 -10.58 1.90 -7.11
N GLY A 117 -11.47 2.34 -7.99
CA GLY A 117 -11.31 2.16 -9.43
C GLY A 117 -12.46 2.75 -10.24
N PRO A 118 -12.31 2.89 -11.57
CA PRO A 118 -13.33 3.48 -12.44
C PRO A 118 -14.66 2.71 -12.44
N GLN A 119 -14.67 1.47 -11.96
CA GLN A 119 -15.85 0.65 -11.78
C GLN A 119 -16.70 1.01 -10.55
N VAL A 120 -16.16 1.78 -9.60
CA VAL A 120 -16.88 2.15 -8.37
C VAL A 120 -17.87 3.26 -8.69
N LYS A 121 -19.16 3.01 -8.46
CA LYS A 121 -20.23 3.99 -8.71
C LYS A 121 -20.26 5.02 -7.57
N VAL A 122 -20.82 6.20 -7.85
CA VAL A 122 -20.97 7.28 -6.85
C VAL A 122 -21.71 6.80 -5.60
N GLN A 123 -22.73 5.96 -5.75
CA GLN A 123 -23.50 5.38 -4.64
C GLN A 123 -22.70 4.42 -3.74
N ASP A 124 -21.61 3.84 -4.25
CA ASP A 124 -20.76 2.88 -3.54
C ASP A 124 -19.48 3.56 -3.01
N ALA A 125 -19.28 4.85 -3.31
CA ALA A 125 -18.13 5.61 -2.87
C ALA A 125 -18.19 5.92 -1.37
N ALA A 126 -17.03 6.14 -0.76
CA ALA A 126 -16.96 6.58 0.63
C ALA A 126 -17.74 7.90 0.81
N SER A 127 -18.79 7.86 1.63
CA SER A 127 -19.68 8.99 1.89
C SER A 127 -19.32 9.69 3.21
N LYS A 128 -19.70 10.96 3.33
CA LYS A 128 -19.65 11.71 4.59
C LYS A 128 -20.93 12.51 4.79
N LEU A 129 -21.29 12.77 6.04
CA LEU A 129 -22.41 13.64 6.38
C LEU A 129 -22.01 15.11 6.16
N HIS A 130 -22.80 15.82 5.37
CA HIS A 130 -22.70 17.27 5.24
C HIS A 130 -23.81 17.94 6.03
N ILE A 131 -23.42 18.85 6.93
CA ILE A 131 -24.35 19.68 7.69
C ILE A 131 -24.25 21.11 7.16
N GLN A 132 -25.36 21.63 6.65
CA GLN A 132 -25.49 23.01 6.23
C GLN A 132 -26.56 23.69 7.08
N GLN A 133 -26.25 24.89 7.57
CA GLN A 133 -27.13 25.64 8.45
C GLN A 133 -27.65 26.88 7.71
N TYR A 134 -28.95 27.11 7.85
CA TYR A 134 -29.64 28.27 7.33
C TYR A 134 -30.18 29.07 8.52
N LYS A 135 -30.00 30.39 8.48
CA LYS A 135 -30.55 31.27 9.51
C LYS A 135 -31.83 31.90 8.97
N LEU A 136 -32.93 31.68 9.69
CA LEU A 136 -34.23 32.24 9.36
C LEU A 136 -34.79 32.95 10.59
N ASN A 137 -35.25 34.19 10.40
CA ASN A 137 -35.99 34.91 11.43
C ASN A 137 -37.45 34.47 11.42
N GLY A 138 -38.05 34.30 12.60
CA GLY A 138 -39.45 33.88 12.74
C GLY A 138 -40.40 34.79 11.96
N GLY A 139 -41.38 34.18 11.27
CA GLY A 139 -42.34 34.89 10.42
C GLY A 139 -41.86 35.14 8.99
N ASN A 140 -40.58 34.91 8.68
CA ASN A 140 -40.05 35.04 7.33
C ASN A 140 -40.03 33.70 6.60
N VAL A 141 -40.00 33.76 5.27
CA VAL A 141 -39.79 32.60 4.38
C VAL A 141 -38.32 32.56 3.98
N LEU A 142 -37.73 31.36 3.97
CA LEU A 142 -36.38 31.16 3.45
C LEU A 142 -36.41 31.32 1.92
N SER A 143 -35.80 32.38 1.39
CA SER A 143 -35.77 32.66 -0.05
C SER A 143 -34.65 31.93 -0.78
N GLU A 144 -33.63 31.48 -0.06
CA GLU A 144 -32.52 30.70 -0.60
C GLU A 144 -32.90 29.24 -0.84
N LYS A 145 -32.43 28.69 -1.97
CA LYS A 145 -32.66 27.28 -2.27
C LYS A 145 -31.85 26.40 -1.32
N ILE A 146 -32.48 25.33 -0.86
CA ILE A 146 -31.83 24.38 0.03
C ILE A 146 -31.06 23.35 -0.80
N ILE A 147 -29.89 23.77 -1.27
CA ILE A 147 -28.94 22.97 -2.04
C ILE A 147 -27.57 22.97 -1.37
N ILE A 148 -26.77 21.94 -1.64
CA ILE A 148 -25.41 21.85 -1.12
C ILE A 148 -24.54 22.96 -1.72
N ASN A 149 -23.90 23.76 -0.86
CA ASN A 149 -23.06 24.87 -1.31
C ASN A 149 -21.68 24.39 -1.82
N ASP A 150 -21.25 23.18 -1.44
CA ASP A 150 -19.96 22.61 -1.87
C ASP A 150 -20.06 22.08 -3.32
N PRO A 151 -19.36 22.70 -4.30
CA PRO A 151 -19.39 22.26 -5.69
C PRO A 151 -18.81 20.86 -5.91
N LYS A 152 -18.06 20.30 -4.94
CA LYS A 152 -17.54 18.93 -5.01
C LYS A 152 -18.55 17.88 -4.56
N GLN A 153 -19.70 18.30 -4.04
CA GLN A 153 -20.68 17.43 -3.37
C GLN A 153 -22.03 17.48 -4.06
N GLN A 154 -22.07 17.78 -5.37
CA GLN A 154 -23.32 17.92 -6.12
C GLN A 154 -24.14 16.61 -6.21
N ALA A 155 -23.53 15.48 -5.85
CA ALA A 155 -24.23 14.20 -5.70
C ALA A 155 -24.85 13.99 -4.31
N ALA A 156 -24.77 14.97 -3.41
CA ALA A 156 -25.35 14.88 -2.07
C ALA A 156 -26.87 14.80 -2.16
N ILE A 157 -27.44 13.93 -1.33
CA ILE A 157 -28.88 13.70 -1.23
C ILE A 157 -29.32 14.26 0.12
N LEU A 158 -30.42 15.01 0.14
CA LEU A 158 -31.03 15.48 1.38
C LEU A 158 -31.44 14.27 2.23
N GLN A 159 -30.81 14.11 3.39
CA GLN A 159 -31.14 13.04 4.35
C GLN A 159 -32.13 13.51 5.42
N ALA A 160 -31.92 14.73 5.93
CA ALA A 160 -32.77 15.31 6.95
C ALA A 160 -32.71 16.84 6.92
N MET A 161 -33.82 17.47 7.30
CA MET A 161 -33.89 18.89 7.61
C MET A 161 -34.55 19.05 8.97
N VAL A 162 -33.88 19.78 9.86
CA VAL A 162 -34.33 19.98 11.24
C VAL A 162 -34.32 21.46 11.55
N ALA A 163 -35.48 21.99 11.96
CA ALA A 163 -35.63 23.34 12.47
C ALA A 163 -35.36 23.37 13.97
N TYR A 164 -34.60 24.36 14.40
CA TYR A 164 -34.30 24.63 15.80
C TYR A 164 -34.90 25.97 16.19
N GLY A 165 -35.80 25.96 17.17
CA GLY A 165 -36.43 27.14 17.74
C GLY A 165 -35.62 27.75 18.88
N SER A 166 -35.90 29.01 19.20
CA SER A 166 -35.19 29.75 20.25
C SER A 166 -35.41 29.21 21.65
N ASN A 167 -36.48 28.44 21.89
CA ASN A 167 -36.78 27.84 23.19
C ASN A 167 -36.34 26.37 23.27
N GLY A 168 -35.48 25.92 22.34
CA GLY A 168 -35.05 24.53 22.25
C GLY A 168 -36.06 23.61 21.57
N GLU A 169 -37.05 24.17 20.85
CA GLU A 169 -37.91 23.36 20.00
C GLU A 169 -37.08 22.71 18.89
N ILE A 170 -37.31 21.42 18.63
CA ILE A 170 -36.66 20.68 17.55
C ILE A 170 -37.77 20.04 16.71
N ILE A 171 -37.84 20.42 15.44
CA ILE A 171 -38.88 19.92 14.53
C ILE A 171 -38.20 19.40 13.27
N GLU A 172 -38.41 18.13 12.98
CA GLU A 172 -38.00 17.52 11.72
C GLU A 172 -38.97 17.96 10.61
N ILE A 173 -38.43 18.50 9.53
CA ILE A 173 -39.17 19.19 8.46
C ILE A 173 -38.70 18.75 7.07
N THR A 174 -38.10 17.56 6.93
CA THR A 174 -37.57 17.06 5.65
C THR A 174 -38.66 16.98 4.59
N ASP A 175 -39.87 16.55 4.95
CA ASP A 175 -41.02 16.48 4.04
C ASP A 175 -41.49 17.85 3.54
N LYS A 176 -41.06 18.94 4.16
CA LYS A 176 -41.37 20.32 3.75
C LYS A 176 -40.32 20.94 2.84
N ALA A 177 -39.24 20.21 2.56
CA ALA A 177 -38.08 20.69 1.80
C ALA A 177 -38.12 20.35 0.29
N VAL A 178 -39.25 19.81 -0.20
CA VAL A 178 -39.45 19.38 -1.59
C VAL A 178 -39.94 20.53 -2.48
#